data_AF-A0A1A6HTP7-F1
#
_entry.id   AF-A0A1A6HTP7-F1
#
_cell.length_a   1.000
_cell.length_b   1.000
_cell.length_c   1.000
_cell.angle_alpha   90.00
_cell.angle_beta   90.00
_cell.angle_gamma   90.00
#
_symmetry.space_group_name_H-M   'P 1'
#
loop_
_entity.id
_entity.type
_entity.pdbx_description
1 polymer ?
#
loop_
_entity_poly.entity_id
_entity_poly.type
_entity_poly.pdbx_seq_one_letter_code
_entity_poly.pdbx_strand_id
1 'polypeptide(L)'
;VQSCKRFFKKRLIWQILFILVNSDEPKNKRVFEYFRISTVNVPSVQILNLTSDIRYKMPTDDITYKSLRKFCLSFLSKTAKKHKTSEDIPKYWDQGPVKKLVGKNFNVVVLDKEKDVFVMFYAPWSEKCKALLPLLEELGIKYQNHSTVIIAKIDITANDIQLENPDQYPFFRLFPTDSQEAVLYKGEHTMEGFCDFLERHVKIRIEEEDELLSIEQNEEIEEEVIAEPETQLIENLPEQQLPKLEDASKQDRQVKESPMLESISKLAEPAGRKETAEEEEEEVAQEKQLPPPGRKLEVKEEL
;
A
#
# COMPACT_ATOMS: atom_id res chain seq x y z
N VAL A 1 15.10 25.95 -26.27
CA VAL A 1 15.55 26.73 -25.07
C VAL A 1 15.45 28.26 -25.27
N GLN A 2 15.78 28.84 -26.44
CA GLN A 2 15.71 30.30 -26.65
C GLN A 2 14.29 30.92 -26.71
N SER A 3 13.26 30.17 -27.12
CA SER A 3 11.89 30.71 -27.20
C SER A 3 11.17 30.91 -25.86
N CYS A 4 11.63 30.30 -24.77
CA CYS A 4 11.03 30.49 -23.44
C CYS A 4 11.44 31.81 -22.76
N LYS A 5 12.56 32.43 -23.16
CA LYS A 5 13.10 33.62 -22.48
C LYS A 5 12.38 34.94 -22.83
N ARG A 6 11.64 35.02 -23.94
CA ARG A 6 11.17 36.31 -24.50
C ARG A 6 9.74 36.75 -24.12
N PHE A 7 8.90 35.89 -23.56
CA PHE A 7 7.46 36.19 -23.38
C PHE A 7 6.94 36.24 -21.93
N PHE A 8 7.80 36.15 -20.92
CA PHE A 8 7.41 36.32 -19.51
C PHE A 8 7.25 37.80 -19.08
N LYS A 9 6.72 38.66 -19.95
CA LYS A 9 6.69 40.13 -19.79
C LYS A 9 6.07 40.55 -18.43
N LYS A 10 6.96 41.03 -17.55
CA LYS A 10 6.82 41.97 -16.41
C LYS A 10 6.01 41.64 -15.15
N ARG A 11 5.03 40.71 -15.11
CA ARG A 11 4.22 40.50 -13.87
C ARG A 11 4.56 39.25 -13.06
N LEU A 12 4.97 38.17 -13.72
CA LEU A 12 5.36 36.89 -13.07
C LEU A 12 6.83 36.86 -12.62
N ILE A 13 7.71 37.59 -13.32
CA ILE A 13 9.17 37.55 -13.12
C ILE A 13 9.58 38.02 -11.71
N TRP A 14 8.84 38.96 -11.12
CA TRP A 14 9.15 39.44 -9.77
C TRP A 14 8.62 38.52 -8.65
N GLN A 15 7.84 37.49 -8.99
CA GLN A 15 7.19 36.62 -8.00
C GLN A 15 7.72 35.19 -7.99
N ILE A 16 8.18 34.67 -9.14
CA ILE A 16 8.69 33.30 -9.26
C ILE A 16 10.02 33.30 -10.02
N LEU A 17 11.06 32.76 -9.40
CA LEU A 17 12.36 32.52 -10.02
C LEU A 17 12.35 31.16 -10.73
N PHE A 18 12.70 31.15 -12.01
CA PHE A 18 12.82 29.92 -12.79
C PHE A 18 14.27 29.42 -12.78
N ILE A 19 14.48 28.21 -12.27
CA ILE A 19 15.78 27.54 -12.21
C ILE A 19 15.71 26.30 -13.09
N LEU A 20 16.75 26.06 -13.88
CA LEU A 20 16.92 24.83 -14.64
C LEU A 20 18.06 24.04 -14.01
N VAL A 21 17.80 22.79 -13.69
CA VAL A 21 18.77 21.85 -13.12
C VAL A 21 18.98 20.74 -14.14
N ASN A 22 20.23 20.50 -14.54
CA ASN A 22 20.57 19.43 -15.47
C ASN A 22 20.58 18.08 -14.72
N SER A 23 19.83 17.08 -15.24
CA SER A 23 19.82 15.71 -14.73
C SER A 23 21.12 14.95 -14.97
N ASP A 24 21.85 15.33 -16.01
CA ASP A 24 23.04 14.59 -16.46
C ASP A 24 24.29 14.97 -15.66
N GLU A 25 24.21 16.04 -14.85
CA GLU A 25 25.32 16.52 -14.03
C GLU A 25 25.28 15.87 -12.63
N PRO A 26 26.27 15.03 -12.27
CA PRO A 26 26.24 14.28 -11.01
C PRO A 26 26.31 15.18 -9.77
N LYS A 27 26.85 16.40 -9.89
CA LYS A 27 26.87 17.39 -8.80
C LYS A 27 25.47 17.80 -8.35
N ASN A 28 24.47 17.67 -9.22
CA ASN A 28 23.09 18.02 -8.90
C ASN A 28 22.37 16.95 -8.10
N LYS A 29 22.97 15.76 -7.88
CA LYS A 29 22.33 14.62 -7.19
C LYS A 29 21.67 15.01 -5.86
N ARG A 30 22.32 15.85 -5.05
CA ARG A 30 21.77 16.35 -3.77
C ARG A 30 20.49 17.15 -3.94
N VAL A 31 20.36 17.91 -5.03
CA VAL A 31 19.13 18.65 -5.36
C VAL A 31 18.03 17.65 -5.75
N PHE A 32 18.34 16.66 -6.58
CA PHE A 32 17.40 15.59 -6.93
C PHE A 32 16.89 14.84 -5.68
N GLU A 33 17.77 14.50 -4.74
CA GLU A 33 17.41 13.88 -3.46
C GLU A 33 16.51 14.80 -2.60
N TYR A 34 16.82 16.09 -2.51
CA TYR A 34 16.01 17.07 -1.78
C TYR A 34 14.58 17.17 -2.33
N PHE A 35 14.45 17.22 -3.65
CA PHE A 35 13.17 17.30 -4.35
C PHE A 35 12.49 15.95 -4.56
N ARG A 36 13.09 14.85 -4.07
CA ARG A 36 12.63 13.47 -4.26
C ARG A 36 12.36 13.14 -5.74
N ILE A 37 13.24 13.60 -6.62
CA ILE A 37 13.17 13.36 -8.07
C ILE A 37 14.11 12.20 -8.40
N SER A 38 13.55 11.11 -8.91
CA SER A 38 14.29 9.98 -9.51
C SER A 38 14.50 10.20 -11.01
N THR A 39 15.35 9.38 -11.63
CA THR A 39 15.61 9.40 -13.07
C THR A 39 14.36 9.19 -13.91
N VAL A 40 13.41 8.36 -13.45
CA VAL A 40 12.12 8.12 -14.12
C VAL A 40 11.17 9.30 -14.09
N ASN A 41 11.38 10.25 -13.17
CA ASN A 41 10.57 11.46 -13.04
C ASN A 41 11.17 12.64 -13.83
N VAL A 42 12.19 12.42 -14.65
CA VAL A 42 12.79 13.44 -15.51
C VAL A 42 12.22 13.32 -16.93
N PRO A 43 11.76 14.43 -17.55
CA PRO A 43 11.74 15.80 -17.05
C PRO A 43 10.54 16.10 -16.14
N SER A 44 10.74 16.88 -15.08
CA SER A 44 9.66 17.35 -14.19
C SER A 44 9.84 18.81 -13.78
N VAL A 45 8.73 19.43 -13.35
CA VAL A 45 8.69 20.82 -12.88
C VAL A 45 8.10 20.85 -11.48
N GLN A 46 8.81 21.50 -10.57
CA GLN A 46 8.35 21.76 -9.21
C GLN A 46 8.51 23.24 -8.84
N ILE A 47 7.65 23.71 -7.94
CA ILE A 47 7.80 25.01 -7.28
C ILE A 47 8.13 24.78 -5.82
N LEU A 48 9.14 25.47 -5.31
CA LEU A 48 9.50 25.51 -3.90
C LEU A 48 9.16 26.88 -3.33
N ASN A 49 8.36 26.91 -2.26
CA ASN A 49 8.25 28.09 -1.42
C ASN A 49 9.35 28.05 -0.36
N LEU A 50 10.35 28.93 -0.47
CA LEU A 50 11.51 28.98 0.44
C LEU A 50 11.12 29.35 1.88
N THR A 51 10.07 30.14 2.09
CA THR A 51 9.65 30.57 3.43
C THR A 51 9.01 29.44 4.22
N SER A 52 8.20 28.61 3.55
CA SER A 52 7.47 27.51 4.20
C SER A 52 8.09 26.14 3.99
N ASP A 53 9.14 26.03 3.16
CA ASP A 53 9.72 24.79 2.64
C ASP A 53 8.67 23.81 2.04
N ILE A 54 7.64 24.37 1.40
CA ILE A 54 6.57 23.57 0.79
C ILE A 54 6.85 23.44 -0.71
N ARG A 55 6.80 22.19 -1.18
CA ARG A 55 6.98 21.81 -2.58
C ARG A 55 5.62 21.65 -3.26
N TYR A 56 5.59 21.92 -4.55
CA TYR A 56 4.42 21.77 -5.40
C TYR A 56 4.87 21.08 -6.69
N LYS A 57 4.25 19.96 -7.04
CA LYS A 57 4.52 19.24 -8.30
C LYS A 57 3.54 19.70 -9.38
N MET A 58 4.01 19.83 -10.62
CA MET A 58 3.15 20.19 -11.74
C MET A 58 2.20 19.03 -12.08
N PRO A 59 0.87 19.24 -12.11
CA PRO A 59 -0.11 18.16 -12.30
C PRO A 59 -0.35 17.86 -13.79
N THR A 60 0.72 17.70 -14.58
CA THR A 60 0.66 17.45 -16.03
C THR A 60 1.99 16.85 -16.50
N ASP A 61 1.92 15.88 -17.42
CA ASP A 61 3.11 15.24 -18.02
C ASP A 61 3.75 16.14 -19.10
N ASP A 62 2.94 16.89 -19.85
CA ASP A 62 3.40 17.79 -20.90
C ASP A 62 3.96 19.12 -20.38
N ILE A 63 5.26 19.34 -20.58
CA ILE A 63 5.93 20.61 -20.25
C ILE A 63 5.82 21.56 -21.45
N THR A 64 4.74 22.35 -21.48
CA THR A 64 4.48 23.38 -22.48
C THR A 64 4.39 24.76 -21.82
N TYR A 65 4.48 25.83 -22.61
CA TYR A 65 4.27 27.18 -22.10
C TYR A 65 2.90 27.34 -21.42
N LYS A 66 1.85 26.72 -21.98
CA LYS A 66 0.48 26.79 -21.43
C LYS A 66 0.37 26.08 -20.09
N SER A 67 0.92 24.86 -19.97
CA SER A 67 0.88 24.11 -18.70
C SER A 67 1.73 24.78 -17.63
N LEU A 68 2.94 25.25 -17.97
CA LEU A 68 3.80 25.99 -17.04
C LEU A 68 3.12 27.27 -16.54
N ARG A 69 2.53 28.08 -17.44
CA ARG A 69 1.81 29.30 -17.06
C ARG A 69 0.62 28.99 -16.15
N LYS A 70 -0.18 27.97 -16.48
CA LYS A 70 -1.32 27.53 -15.65
C LYS A 70 -0.84 27.11 -14.26
N PHE A 71 0.27 26.39 -14.17
CA PHE A 71 0.84 25.93 -12.90
C PHE A 71 1.34 27.11 -12.04
N CYS A 72 2.10 28.05 -12.62
CA CYS A 72 2.53 29.25 -11.92
C CYS A 72 1.35 30.09 -11.41
N LEU A 73 0.31 30.27 -12.23
CA LEU A 73 -0.88 31.00 -11.82
C LEU A 73 -1.60 30.30 -10.66
N SER A 74 -1.75 28.97 -10.74
CA SER A 74 -2.37 28.16 -9.66
C SER A 74 -1.61 28.27 -8.33
N PHE A 75 -0.28 28.34 -8.39
CA PHE A 75 0.54 28.57 -7.20
C PHE A 75 0.32 29.97 -6.61
N LEU A 76 0.34 31.01 -7.45
CA LEU A 76 0.11 32.39 -7.01
C LEU A 76 -1.30 32.64 -6.46
N SER A 77 -2.31 31.98 -7.02
CA SER A 77 -3.69 32.00 -6.51
C SER A 77 -3.90 31.13 -5.28
N LYS A 78 -2.85 30.47 -4.75
CA LYS A 78 -2.90 29.54 -3.60
C LYS A 78 -3.84 28.34 -3.81
N THR A 79 -4.14 27.98 -5.06
CA THR A 79 -5.00 26.82 -5.41
C THR A 79 -4.19 25.57 -5.74
N ALA A 80 -2.87 25.68 -5.91
CA ALA A 80 -2.01 24.53 -6.17
C ALA A 80 -1.97 23.56 -4.98
N LYS A 81 -2.05 22.26 -5.28
CA LYS A 81 -1.97 21.19 -4.27
C LYS A 81 -0.54 21.12 -3.72
N LYS A 82 -0.41 21.26 -2.40
CA LYS A 82 0.88 21.14 -1.69
C LYS A 82 1.33 19.69 -1.74
N HIS A 83 2.61 19.46 -2.09
CA HIS A 83 3.21 18.14 -1.99
C HIS A 83 3.34 17.75 -0.51
N LYS A 84 2.89 16.54 -0.18
CA LYS A 84 3.02 15.92 1.14
C LYS A 84 3.75 14.59 0.97
N THR A 85 4.32 14.07 2.05
CA THR A 85 4.91 12.72 2.05
C THR A 85 3.85 11.63 1.84
N SER A 86 2.62 11.87 2.30
CA SER A 86 1.48 10.99 2.05
C SER A 86 0.20 11.81 2.03
N GLU A 87 -0.76 11.35 1.23
CA GLU A 87 -2.15 11.73 1.40
C GLU A 87 -2.72 11.14 2.70
N ASP A 88 -3.87 11.66 3.12
CA ASP A 88 -4.61 11.11 4.25
C ASP A 88 -5.37 9.86 3.82
N ILE A 89 -5.43 8.87 4.70
CA ILE A 89 -6.11 7.60 4.42
C ILE A 89 -7.61 7.91 4.18
N PRO A 90 -8.16 7.58 2.99
CA PRO A 90 -9.58 7.75 2.74
C PRO A 90 -10.42 6.90 3.71
N LYS A 91 -11.60 7.37 4.13
CA LYS A 91 -12.48 6.63 5.06
C LYS A 91 -12.90 5.24 4.54
N TYR A 92 -13.02 5.10 3.23
CA TYR A 92 -13.51 3.91 2.54
C TYR A 92 -12.46 3.39 1.56
N TRP A 93 -11.21 3.33 2.02
CA TRP A 93 -10.06 3.00 1.17
C TRP A 93 -10.04 1.53 0.72
N ASP A 94 -10.74 0.65 1.44
CA ASP A 94 -10.76 -0.81 1.27
C ASP A 94 -12.13 -1.37 0.83
N GLN A 95 -13.17 -0.52 0.72
CA GLN A 95 -14.55 -0.95 0.43
C GLN A 95 -14.79 -1.27 -1.05
N GLY A 96 -13.97 -0.72 -1.95
CA GLY A 96 -14.06 -0.99 -3.39
C GLY A 96 -13.32 -2.26 -3.80
N PRO A 97 -13.61 -2.80 -4.99
CA PRO A 97 -12.88 -3.97 -5.52
C PRO A 97 -11.39 -3.68 -5.73
N VAL A 98 -11.04 -2.40 -5.92
CA VAL A 98 -9.65 -1.93 -5.96
C VAL A 98 -9.37 -1.08 -4.73
N LYS A 99 -8.49 -1.57 -3.84
CA LYS A 99 -8.10 -0.84 -2.62
C LYS A 99 -7.27 0.39 -2.98
N LYS A 100 -7.60 1.54 -2.38
CA LYS A 100 -6.86 2.79 -2.56
C LYS A 100 -5.79 2.93 -1.48
N LEU A 101 -4.53 2.88 -1.88
CA LEU A 101 -3.39 3.07 -0.99
C LEU A 101 -2.88 4.51 -1.04
N VAL A 102 -2.27 4.91 0.08
CA VAL A 102 -1.54 6.16 0.30
C VAL A 102 -0.26 5.82 1.07
N GLY A 103 0.71 6.73 1.13
CA GLY A 103 1.99 6.46 1.81
C GLY A 103 1.84 5.97 3.27
N LYS A 104 0.81 6.42 3.99
CA LYS A 104 0.52 6.03 5.38
C LYS A 104 0.10 4.56 5.55
N ASN A 105 -0.66 3.99 4.62
CA ASN A 105 -1.12 2.60 4.71
C ASN A 105 -0.42 1.65 3.72
N PHE A 106 0.40 2.17 2.81
CA PHE A 106 1.06 1.38 1.77
C PHE A 106 1.82 0.19 2.36
N ASN A 107 2.82 0.45 3.22
CA ASN A 107 3.64 -0.63 3.81
C ASN A 107 2.82 -1.63 4.62
N VAL A 108 1.78 -1.18 5.32
CA VAL A 108 0.93 -2.07 6.13
C VAL A 108 0.17 -3.06 5.24
N VAL A 109 -0.28 -2.61 4.08
CA VAL A 109 -1.06 -3.47 3.16
C VAL A 109 -0.14 -4.34 2.32
N VAL A 110 0.93 -3.80 1.75
CA VAL A 110 1.78 -4.55 0.80
C VAL A 110 2.75 -5.52 1.46
N LEU A 111 2.99 -5.40 2.77
CA LEU A 111 3.83 -6.33 3.55
C LEU A 111 2.98 -7.31 4.38
N ASP A 112 1.71 -7.44 4.02
CA ASP A 112 0.81 -8.41 4.64
C ASP A 112 1.25 -9.83 4.26
N LYS A 113 1.62 -10.62 5.27
CA LYS A 113 2.13 -11.98 5.12
C LYS A 113 1.05 -13.02 4.84
N GLU A 114 -0.19 -12.61 4.56
CA GLU A 114 -1.26 -13.52 4.16
C GLU A 114 -1.86 -13.15 2.79
N LYS A 115 -1.29 -12.13 2.13
CA LYS A 115 -1.88 -11.52 0.94
C LYS A 115 -0.86 -11.25 -0.15
N ASP A 116 -1.22 -11.66 -1.36
CA ASP A 116 -0.54 -11.28 -2.59
C ASP A 116 -1.13 -9.97 -3.10
N VAL A 117 -0.40 -8.88 -2.91
CA VAL A 117 -0.92 -7.54 -3.21
C VAL A 117 -0.42 -7.06 -4.57
N PHE A 118 -1.33 -6.97 -5.53
CA PHE A 118 -1.05 -6.43 -6.85
C PHE A 118 -1.42 -4.95 -6.91
N VAL A 119 -0.42 -4.08 -7.08
CA VAL A 119 -0.56 -2.63 -6.98
C VAL A 119 -0.29 -1.94 -8.32
N MET A 120 -1.23 -1.11 -8.76
CA MET A 120 -1.03 -0.12 -9.83
C MET A 120 -0.46 1.19 -9.27
N PHE A 121 0.65 1.64 -9.82
CA PHE A 121 1.26 2.94 -9.53
C PHE A 121 0.92 3.92 -10.65
N TYR A 122 0.19 5.00 -10.32
CA TYR A 122 -0.40 5.87 -11.34
C TYR A 122 -0.28 7.36 -11.03
N ALA A 123 -0.54 8.19 -12.04
CA ALA A 123 -0.73 9.63 -11.90
C ALA A 123 -2.15 10.02 -12.36
N PRO A 124 -2.92 10.82 -11.58
CA PRO A 124 -4.34 11.10 -11.88
C PRO A 124 -4.59 11.84 -13.21
N TRP A 125 -3.62 12.60 -13.69
CA TRP A 125 -3.74 13.37 -14.93
C TRP A 125 -3.26 12.61 -16.17
N SER A 126 -2.58 11.47 -16.01
CA SER A 126 -1.98 10.74 -17.12
C SER A 126 -3.05 9.97 -17.90
N GLU A 127 -3.16 10.24 -19.20
CA GLU A 127 -4.14 9.59 -20.08
C GLU A 127 -3.91 8.07 -20.18
N LYS A 128 -2.63 7.64 -20.20
CA LYS A 128 -2.27 6.21 -20.16
C LYS A 128 -2.77 5.52 -18.90
N CYS A 129 -2.67 6.19 -17.76
CA CYS A 129 -3.19 5.67 -16.49
C CYS A 129 -4.71 5.57 -16.52
N LYS A 130 -5.40 6.63 -16.98
CA LYS A 130 -6.87 6.67 -17.05
C LYS A 130 -7.45 5.56 -17.91
N ALA A 131 -6.79 5.22 -19.03
CA ALA A 131 -7.21 4.14 -19.91
C ALA A 131 -7.18 2.75 -19.22
N LEU A 132 -6.33 2.56 -18.21
CA LEU A 132 -6.18 1.29 -17.49
C LEU A 132 -7.04 1.20 -16.22
N LEU A 133 -7.62 2.30 -15.75
CA LEU A 133 -8.45 2.29 -14.54
C LEU A 133 -9.69 1.38 -14.66
N PRO A 134 -10.44 1.36 -15.79
CA PRO A 134 -11.56 0.43 -15.95
C PRO A 134 -11.12 -1.03 -15.91
N LEU A 135 -10.02 -1.35 -16.59
CA LEU A 135 -9.45 -2.70 -16.62
C LEU A 135 -9.02 -3.16 -15.22
N LEU A 136 -8.39 -2.26 -14.44
CA LEU A 136 -8.02 -2.55 -13.06
C LEU A 136 -9.26 -2.77 -12.16
N GLU A 137 -10.34 -2.03 -12.40
CA GLU A 137 -11.58 -2.19 -11.66
C GLU A 137 -12.23 -3.55 -11.93
N GLU A 138 -12.29 -3.96 -13.21
CA GLU A 138 -12.76 -5.30 -13.61
C GLU A 138 -11.89 -6.41 -13.00
N LEU A 139 -10.57 -6.23 -12.97
CA LEU A 139 -9.64 -7.15 -12.32
C LEU A 139 -9.93 -7.23 -10.81
N GLY A 140 -10.14 -6.09 -10.16
CA GLY A 140 -10.54 -6.01 -8.76
C GLY A 140 -11.82 -6.80 -8.49
N ILE A 141 -12.83 -6.67 -9.35
CA ILE A 141 -14.09 -7.41 -9.22
C ILE A 141 -13.85 -8.92 -9.37
N LYS A 142 -13.01 -9.35 -10.32
CA LYS A 142 -12.67 -10.77 -10.51
C LYS A 142 -12.03 -11.38 -9.25
N TYR A 143 -11.14 -10.64 -8.58
CA TYR A 143 -10.39 -11.12 -7.42
C TYR A 143 -10.98 -10.69 -6.06
N GLN A 144 -12.13 -10.01 -6.01
CA GLN A 144 -12.68 -9.44 -4.76
C GLN A 144 -12.92 -10.48 -3.65
N ASN A 145 -13.22 -11.73 -4.04
CA ASN A 145 -13.50 -12.85 -3.13
C ASN A 145 -12.34 -13.86 -3.08
N HIS A 146 -11.19 -13.54 -3.70
CA HIS A 146 -10.02 -14.42 -3.66
C HIS A 146 -9.44 -14.43 -2.25
N SER A 147 -9.00 -15.59 -1.76
CA SER A 147 -8.52 -15.75 -0.39
C SER A 147 -7.25 -14.93 -0.12
N THR A 148 -6.32 -14.89 -1.08
CA THR A 148 -5.01 -14.25 -0.90
C THR A 148 -4.75 -13.03 -1.77
N VAL A 149 -5.42 -12.83 -2.90
CA VAL A 149 -5.07 -11.77 -3.86
C VAL A 149 -5.79 -10.47 -3.52
N ILE A 150 -5.05 -9.38 -3.43
CA ILE A 150 -5.59 -8.02 -3.27
C ILE A 150 -5.21 -7.18 -4.47
N ILE A 151 -6.20 -6.55 -5.11
CA ILE A 151 -5.97 -5.55 -6.16
C ILE A 151 -6.00 -4.15 -5.54
N ALA A 152 -4.97 -3.35 -5.81
CA ALA A 152 -4.80 -2.03 -5.22
C ALA A 152 -4.24 -1.00 -6.20
N LYS A 153 -4.37 0.29 -5.85
CA LYS A 153 -3.79 1.41 -6.59
C LYS A 153 -3.26 2.50 -5.67
N ILE A 154 -2.19 3.17 -6.10
CA ILE A 154 -1.60 4.31 -5.39
C ILE A 154 -1.21 5.44 -6.36
N ASP A 155 -1.54 6.68 -5.98
CA ASP A 155 -1.04 7.87 -6.67
C ASP A 155 0.42 8.11 -6.25
N ILE A 156 1.36 7.73 -7.13
CA ILE A 156 2.81 7.85 -6.88
C ILE A 156 3.30 9.30 -6.89
N THR A 157 2.49 10.22 -7.41
CA THR A 157 2.86 11.64 -7.50
C THR A 157 2.57 12.38 -6.20
N ALA A 158 1.53 11.95 -5.48
CA ALA A 158 1.07 12.53 -4.22
C ALA A 158 1.54 11.79 -2.95
N ASN A 159 2.19 10.63 -3.11
CA ASN A 159 2.67 9.80 -2.02
C ASN A 159 4.16 9.45 -2.23
N ASP A 160 5.00 9.82 -1.28
CA ASP A 160 6.43 9.48 -1.27
C ASP A 160 6.59 8.10 -0.65
N ILE A 161 6.71 7.07 -1.49
CA ILE A 161 6.95 5.68 -1.07
C ILE A 161 8.38 5.25 -1.44
N GLN A 162 8.93 4.34 -0.64
CA GLN A 162 10.21 3.72 -0.92
C GLN A 162 9.97 2.51 -1.82
N LEU A 163 10.29 2.67 -3.10
CA LEU A 163 10.28 1.57 -4.07
C LEU A 163 11.70 1.32 -4.54
N GLU A 164 12.08 0.05 -4.59
CA GLU A 164 13.29 -0.36 -5.27
C GLU A 164 13.11 -0.25 -6.77
N ASN A 165 14.02 0.47 -7.43
CA ASN A 165 13.99 0.70 -8.88
C ASN A 165 12.63 1.25 -9.36
N PRO A 166 12.23 2.47 -8.94
CA PRO A 166 10.95 3.05 -9.34
C PRO A 166 10.86 3.16 -10.86
N ASP A 167 9.70 2.81 -11.42
CA ASP A 167 9.45 2.81 -12.85
C ASP A 167 8.56 4.00 -13.28
N GLN A 168 8.45 4.25 -14.58
CA GLN A 168 7.55 5.29 -15.08
C GLN A 168 6.09 4.81 -15.04
N TYR A 169 5.19 5.62 -14.49
CA TYR A 169 3.75 5.29 -14.46
C TYR A 169 3.11 5.29 -15.87
N PRO A 170 2.07 4.47 -16.12
CA PRO A 170 1.57 3.41 -15.23
C PRO A 170 2.50 2.19 -15.22
N PHE A 171 2.76 1.66 -14.02
CA PHE A 171 3.44 0.37 -13.85
C PHE A 171 2.76 -0.42 -12.72
N PHE A 172 3.00 -1.73 -12.69
CA PHE A 172 2.37 -2.63 -11.74
C PHE A 172 3.41 -3.48 -11.02
N ARG A 173 3.19 -3.73 -9.73
CA ARG A 173 4.02 -4.66 -8.96
C ARG A 173 3.16 -5.59 -8.13
N LEU A 174 3.62 -6.83 -8.02
CA LEU A 174 3.12 -7.80 -7.06
C LEU A 174 4.01 -7.79 -5.84
N PHE A 175 3.40 -7.74 -4.66
CA PHE A 175 4.05 -7.97 -3.38
C PHE A 175 3.56 -9.33 -2.87
N PRO A 176 4.37 -10.39 -3.01
CA PRO A 176 3.98 -11.73 -2.59
C PRO A 176 3.93 -11.85 -1.05
N THR A 177 3.09 -12.77 -0.60
CA THR A 177 2.85 -13.12 0.82
C THR A 177 4.15 -13.39 1.61
N ASP A 178 5.11 -14.11 1.02
CA ASP A 178 6.32 -14.58 1.72
C ASP A 178 7.62 -14.00 1.17
N SER A 179 7.54 -12.90 0.42
CA SER A 179 8.71 -12.22 -0.11
C SER A 179 8.69 -10.74 0.21
N GLN A 180 9.82 -10.23 0.70
CA GLN A 180 10.03 -8.78 0.81
C GLN A 180 10.30 -8.14 -0.56
N GLU A 181 10.60 -8.95 -1.58
CA GLU A 181 10.92 -8.47 -2.92
C GLU A 181 9.65 -8.33 -3.77
N ALA A 182 9.41 -7.09 -4.21
CA ALA A 182 8.31 -6.79 -5.10
C ALA A 182 8.64 -7.20 -6.55
N VAL A 183 7.77 -8.01 -7.16
CA VAL A 183 7.93 -8.47 -8.54
C VAL A 183 7.32 -7.46 -9.50
N LEU A 184 8.13 -6.93 -10.42
CA LEU A 184 7.66 -6.03 -11.48
C LEU A 184 6.89 -6.79 -12.55
N TYR A 185 5.68 -6.33 -12.85
CA TYR A 185 4.90 -6.85 -13.98
C TYR A 185 5.43 -6.29 -15.29
N LYS A 186 5.85 -7.19 -16.20
CA LYS A 186 6.36 -6.85 -17.54
C LYS A 186 5.47 -7.36 -18.68
N GLY A 187 4.30 -7.92 -18.35
CA GLY A 187 3.37 -8.45 -19.34
C GLY A 187 2.53 -7.36 -20.01
N GLU A 188 1.62 -7.79 -20.88
CA GLU A 188 0.70 -6.88 -21.57
C GLU A 188 -0.36 -6.33 -20.61
N HIS A 189 -0.79 -5.08 -20.80
CA HIS A 189 -1.82 -4.46 -19.96
C HIS A 189 -3.22 -4.88 -20.43
N THR A 190 -3.50 -6.18 -20.39
CA THR A 190 -4.76 -6.83 -20.77
C THR A 190 -5.30 -7.65 -19.60
N MET A 191 -6.60 -7.95 -19.63
CA MET A 191 -7.22 -8.77 -18.57
C MET A 191 -6.54 -10.14 -18.47
N GLU A 192 -6.31 -10.77 -19.63
CA GLU A 192 -5.65 -12.07 -19.75
C GLU A 192 -4.24 -12.03 -19.17
N GLY A 193 -3.42 -11.05 -19.56
CA GLY A 193 -2.05 -10.91 -19.06
C GLY A 193 -1.97 -10.73 -17.54
N PHE A 194 -2.88 -9.93 -16.96
CA PHE A 194 -2.94 -9.77 -15.51
C PHE A 194 -3.37 -11.06 -14.80
N CYS A 195 -4.38 -11.76 -15.33
CA CYS A 195 -4.85 -13.01 -14.72
C CYS A 195 -3.80 -14.10 -14.79
N ASP A 196 -3.18 -14.30 -15.95
CA ASP A 196 -2.13 -15.30 -16.15
C ASP A 196 -0.96 -15.09 -15.20
N PHE A 197 -0.56 -13.83 -15.00
CA PHE A 197 0.51 -13.47 -14.09
C PHE A 197 0.14 -13.74 -12.62
N LEU A 198 -1.05 -13.33 -12.18
CA LEU A 198 -1.50 -13.57 -10.80
C LEU A 198 -1.67 -15.06 -10.52
N GLU A 199 -2.32 -15.80 -11.42
CA GLU A 199 -2.52 -17.24 -11.27
C GLU A 199 -1.20 -18.00 -11.27
N ARG A 200 -0.21 -17.57 -12.07
CA ARG A 200 1.12 -18.17 -12.05
C ARG A 200 1.81 -17.99 -10.70
N HIS A 201 1.76 -16.79 -10.12
CA HIS A 201 2.37 -16.53 -8.82
C HIS A 201 1.64 -17.23 -7.67
N VAL A 202 0.31 -17.33 -7.74
CA VAL A 202 -0.47 -18.10 -6.75
C VAL A 202 -0.15 -19.61 -6.83
N LYS A 203 0.04 -20.17 -8.03
CA LYS A 203 0.40 -21.59 -8.21
C LYS A 203 1.79 -21.89 -7.65
N ILE A 204 2.78 -21.06 -7.97
CA ILE A 204 4.15 -21.21 -7.47
C ILE A 204 4.15 -21.27 -5.93
N ARG A 205 3.34 -20.42 -5.27
CA ARG A 205 3.20 -20.45 -3.81
C ARG A 205 2.67 -21.79 -3.30
N ILE A 206 1.59 -22.31 -3.91
CA ILE A 206 1.00 -23.59 -3.47
C ILE A 206 2.01 -24.72 -3.62
N GLU A 207 2.77 -24.73 -4.71
CA GLU A 207 3.83 -25.73 -4.94
C GLU A 207 4.97 -25.61 -3.91
N GLU A 208 5.40 -24.38 -3.57
CA GLU A 208 6.42 -24.13 -2.54
C GLU A 208 5.93 -24.50 -1.12
N GLU A 209 4.68 -24.19 -0.78
CA GLU A 209 4.06 -24.58 0.49
C GLU A 209 3.95 -26.11 0.61
N ASP A 210 3.50 -26.80 -0.44
CA ASP A 210 3.38 -28.26 -0.47
C ASP A 210 4.76 -28.95 -0.35
N GLU A 211 5.80 -28.39 -0.98
CA GLU A 211 7.17 -28.91 -0.88
C GLU A 211 7.73 -28.74 0.54
N LEU A 212 7.55 -27.58 1.17
CA LEU A 212 7.99 -27.33 2.55
C LEU A 212 7.30 -28.26 3.55
N LEU A 213 5.98 -28.44 3.42
CA LEU A 213 5.21 -29.37 4.26
C LEU A 213 5.68 -30.82 4.11
N SER A 214 6.15 -31.21 2.92
CA SER A 214 6.67 -32.56 2.69
C SER A 214 8.05 -32.80 3.34
N ILE A 215 8.87 -31.76 3.50
CA ILE A 215 10.17 -31.84 4.15
C ILE A 215 9.99 -31.92 5.67
N GLU A 216 9.15 -31.07 6.26
CA GLU A 216 8.87 -31.08 7.71
C GLU A 216 8.34 -32.43 8.18
N GLN A 217 7.43 -33.06 7.41
CA GLN A 217 6.92 -34.39 7.72
C GLN A 217 8.02 -35.46 7.69
N ASN A 218 9.01 -35.35 6.80
CA ASN A 218 10.10 -36.32 6.74
C ASN A 218 11.09 -36.15 7.90
N GLU A 219 11.37 -34.92 8.34
CA GLU A 219 12.25 -34.66 9.50
C GLU A 219 11.61 -35.13 10.82
N GLU A 220 10.30 -34.95 11.01
CA GLU A 220 9.58 -35.50 12.19
C GLU A 220 9.62 -37.03 12.22
N ILE A 221 9.51 -37.69 11.07
CA ILE A 221 9.64 -39.15 10.97
C ILE A 221 11.07 -39.61 11.30
N GLU A 222 12.10 -38.88 10.88
CA GLU A 222 13.48 -39.22 11.20
C GLU A 222 13.81 -39.04 12.70
N GLU A 223 13.27 -38.01 13.37
CA GLU A 223 13.44 -37.83 14.82
C GLU A 223 12.69 -38.90 15.64
N GLU A 224 11.49 -39.32 15.22
CA GLU A 224 10.71 -40.36 15.92
C GLU A 224 11.36 -41.75 15.81
N VAL A 225 12.05 -42.04 14.69
CA VAL A 225 12.78 -43.31 14.48
C VAL A 225 14.06 -43.42 15.33
N ILE A 226 14.64 -42.29 15.78
CA ILE A 226 15.83 -42.29 16.65
C ILE A 226 15.47 -42.55 18.13
N ALA A 227 14.19 -42.49 18.51
CA ALA A 227 13.74 -42.58 19.90
C ALA A 227 13.40 -44.00 20.41
N GLU A 228 13.37 -45.04 19.56
CA GLU A 228 13.19 -46.43 20.01
C GLU A 228 14.55 -47.11 20.30
N PRO A 229 14.80 -47.64 21.53
CA PRO A 229 16.13 -48.09 21.92
C PRO A 229 16.43 -49.53 21.47
N GLU A 230 17.60 -49.72 20.87
CA GLU A 230 18.24 -51.03 20.71
C GLU A 230 18.49 -51.67 22.09
N THR A 231 17.82 -52.78 22.43
CA THR A 231 18.35 -53.75 23.40
C THR A 231 17.87 -55.17 23.09
N GLN A 232 18.58 -55.90 22.24
CA GLN A 232 18.69 -57.36 22.34
C GLN A 232 20.11 -57.80 21.99
N LEU A 233 20.59 -58.81 22.72
CA LEU A 233 21.79 -59.65 22.54
C LEU A 233 22.99 -59.37 23.47
N ILE A 234 23.02 -60.05 24.64
CA ILE A 234 24.22 -60.74 25.16
C ILE A 234 23.82 -62.10 25.78
N GLU A 235 24.73 -63.06 25.59
CA GLU A 235 24.67 -64.52 25.54
C GLU A 235 24.90 -65.25 26.89
N ASN A 236 24.31 -66.46 26.99
CA ASN A 236 24.44 -67.64 27.86
C ASN A 236 25.52 -67.86 28.99
N LEU A 237 25.03 -68.29 30.18
CA LEU A 237 25.48 -69.26 31.24
C LEU A 237 26.79 -69.09 32.08
N PRO A 238 26.94 -69.66 33.33
CA PRO A 238 26.05 -70.57 34.10
C PRO A 238 25.81 -70.22 35.61
N GLU A 239 24.98 -71.06 36.26
CA GLU A 239 24.54 -71.09 37.67
C GLU A 239 25.67 -71.04 38.73
N GLN A 240 25.44 -70.32 39.84
CA GLN A 240 25.82 -70.76 41.20
C GLN A 240 25.16 -69.93 42.34
N GLN A 241 24.39 -70.66 43.16
CA GLN A 241 24.19 -70.57 44.62
C GLN A 241 23.51 -69.33 45.29
N LEU A 242 22.35 -69.63 45.89
CA LEU A 242 21.67 -68.90 46.97
C LEU A 242 22.47 -68.98 48.30
N PRO A 243 22.31 -68.03 49.26
CA PRO A 243 21.28 -68.25 50.27
C PRO A 243 20.53 -66.99 50.81
N LYS A 244 19.23 -67.22 51.03
CA LYS A 244 18.22 -66.76 52.01
C LYS A 244 18.58 -65.69 53.08
N LEU A 245 17.65 -64.76 53.35
CA LEU A 245 16.71 -64.70 54.50
C LEU A 245 15.77 -63.48 54.30
N GLU A 246 14.44 -63.65 54.27
CA GLU A 246 13.48 -63.34 55.38
C GLU A 246 13.54 -61.85 55.83
N ASP A 247 12.48 -61.05 55.97
CA ASP A 247 11.08 -61.38 56.24
C ASP A 247 10.17 -60.13 56.09
N ALA A 248 8.89 -60.41 55.84
CA ALA A 248 7.68 -59.77 56.35
C ALA A 248 7.38 -58.25 56.30
N SER A 249 6.08 -58.04 55.99
CA SER A 249 5.14 -56.95 56.36
C SER A 249 5.07 -55.76 55.38
N LYS A 250 4.06 -55.69 54.51
CA LYS A 250 2.62 -55.42 54.70
C LYS A 250 2.31 -54.00 55.18
N GLN A 251 1.25 -53.46 54.55
CA GLN A 251 0.40 -52.33 54.89
C GLN A 251 0.94 -50.97 54.44
N ASP A 252 0.13 -50.06 53.93
CA ASP A 252 -1.23 -50.03 53.38
C ASP A 252 -1.41 -48.57 52.92
N ARG A 253 -2.26 -48.35 51.92
CA ARG A 253 -3.09 -47.15 51.72
C ARG A 253 -2.40 -45.79 51.50
N GLN A 254 -2.47 -45.24 50.29
CA GLN A 254 -3.60 -44.50 49.70
C GLN A 254 -3.57 -43.00 50.03
N VAL A 255 -3.20 -42.25 48.98
CA VAL A 255 -3.73 -40.97 48.50
C VAL A 255 -4.50 -40.09 49.50
N LYS A 256 -4.03 -38.86 49.67
CA LYS A 256 -4.87 -37.68 49.93
C LYS A 256 -4.38 -36.49 49.12
N GLU A 257 -5.21 -36.09 48.17
CA GLU A 257 -5.27 -34.73 47.64
C GLU A 257 -5.92 -33.76 48.65
N SER A 258 -5.71 -32.47 48.37
CA SER A 258 -6.49 -31.26 48.72
C SER A 258 -5.74 -30.28 49.63
N PRO A 259 -6.11 -28.98 49.68
CA PRO A 259 -6.68 -28.06 48.67
C PRO A 259 -6.17 -26.60 48.87
N MET A 260 -6.93 -25.59 48.39
CA MET A 260 -7.06 -24.17 48.86
C MET A 260 -6.30 -23.11 48.05
N LEU A 261 -6.88 -21.98 47.57
CA LEU A 261 -8.15 -21.23 47.79
C LEU A 261 -8.43 -20.37 46.52
N GLU A 262 -9.67 -20.28 46.01
CA GLU A 262 -10.71 -19.23 46.25
C GLU A 262 -10.23 -17.77 46.15
N SER A 263 -10.98 -16.76 45.67
CA SER A 263 -12.26 -16.55 44.95
C SER A 263 -12.31 -15.00 44.77
N ILE A 264 -12.96 -14.38 43.78
CA ILE A 264 -14.32 -13.77 43.78
C ILE A 264 -14.28 -12.81 42.55
N SER A 265 -14.98 -12.97 41.41
CA SER A 265 -16.42 -12.86 41.06
C SER A 265 -16.98 -11.41 41.11
N LYS A 266 -17.91 -10.87 40.30
CA LYS A 266 -18.75 -11.30 39.15
C LYS A 266 -19.66 -10.10 38.74
N LEU A 267 -20.02 -10.02 37.43
CA LEU A 267 -21.33 -9.68 36.80
C LEU A 267 -22.05 -8.32 37.00
N ALA A 268 -22.53 -7.70 35.90
CA ALA A 268 -23.95 -7.77 35.42
C ALA A 268 -24.36 -6.61 34.46
N GLU A 269 -25.16 -6.94 33.42
CA GLU A 269 -26.13 -6.09 32.67
C GLU A 269 -27.56 -6.30 33.27
N PRO A 270 -28.74 -5.72 32.81
CA PRO A 270 -29.10 -5.06 31.53
C PRO A 270 -30.16 -3.88 31.54
N ALA A 271 -30.48 -3.40 30.31
CA ALA A 271 -31.78 -2.95 29.73
C ALA A 271 -32.41 -1.52 29.96
N GLY A 272 -32.69 -0.80 28.84
CA GLY A 272 -34.08 -0.44 28.39
C GLY A 272 -34.66 1.01 28.42
N ARG A 273 -34.65 1.69 27.24
CA ARG A 273 -35.73 2.44 26.49
C ARG A 273 -36.41 3.77 26.95
N LYS A 274 -36.41 4.77 26.02
CA LYS A 274 -37.48 5.68 25.47
C LYS A 274 -36.93 7.11 25.20
N GLU A 275 -36.99 7.78 24.04
CA GLU A 275 -38.03 8.23 23.06
C GLU A 275 -38.18 9.80 23.09
N THR A 276 -38.59 10.40 21.95
CA THR A 276 -38.77 11.84 21.55
C THR A 276 -37.66 12.38 20.62
N ALA A 277 -37.84 12.79 19.35
CA ALA A 277 -38.89 13.46 18.53
C ALA A 277 -38.90 14.99 18.62
N GLU A 278 -38.46 15.65 17.54
CA GLU A 278 -38.61 17.07 17.10
C GLU A 278 -37.72 17.20 15.82
N GLU A 279 -38.00 17.93 14.75
CA GLU A 279 -39.19 18.45 14.08
C GLU A 279 -38.69 18.87 12.67
N GLU A 280 -39.56 18.87 11.67
CA GLU A 280 -39.29 19.32 10.30
C GLU A 280 -39.34 20.86 10.21
N GLU A 281 -38.44 21.49 9.43
CA GLU A 281 -38.79 22.70 8.68
C GLU A 281 -38.16 22.65 7.27
N GLU A 282 -39.03 22.44 6.28
CA GLU A 282 -38.86 22.90 4.91
C GLU A 282 -39.01 24.43 4.87
N GLU A 283 -38.11 25.14 4.19
CA GLU A 283 -38.44 26.44 3.60
C GLU A 283 -38.17 26.41 2.08
N VAL A 284 -39.27 26.55 1.34
CA VAL A 284 -39.34 26.64 -0.12
C VAL A 284 -39.30 28.11 -0.54
N ALA A 285 -38.47 28.36 -1.56
CA ALA A 285 -38.54 29.44 -2.57
C ALA A 285 -38.48 30.91 -2.14
N GLN A 286 -37.49 31.62 -2.71
CA GLN A 286 -37.81 32.75 -3.58
C GLN A 286 -36.79 32.90 -4.72
N GLU A 287 -37.24 32.48 -5.89
CA GLU A 287 -36.72 32.86 -7.19
C GLU A 287 -36.87 34.39 -7.36
N LYS A 288 -35.76 35.10 -7.60
CA LYS A 288 -35.80 36.42 -8.22
C LYS A 288 -34.99 36.40 -9.50
N GLN A 289 -35.75 36.34 -10.59
CA GLN A 289 -35.28 36.54 -11.95
C GLN A 289 -34.67 37.93 -12.15
N LEU A 290 -33.68 37.92 -13.04
CA LEU A 290 -32.94 39.01 -13.65
C LEU A 290 -33.83 40.08 -14.28
N PRO A 291 -33.30 41.30 -14.50
CA PRO A 291 -33.48 41.91 -15.83
C PRO A 291 -32.14 42.32 -16.48
N PRO A 292 -32.00 42.21 -17.82
CA PRO A 292 -30.81 42.57 -18.62
C PRO A 292 -30.98 43.96 -19.26
N PRO A 293 -30.21 44.37 -20.30
CA PRO A 293 -28.76 44.30 -20.53
C PRO A 293 -28.16 45.72 -20.80
N GLY A 294 -26.85 45.89 -20.57
CA GLY A 294 -26.09 47.11 -20.90
C GLY A 294 -24.89 46.81 -21.81
N ARG A 295 -24.68 47.66 -22.81
CA ARG A 295 -23.95 47.44 -24.07
C ARG A 295 -22.41 47.33 -24.00
N LYS A 296 -21.91 46.61 -25.01
CA LYS A 296 -20.58 46.54 -25.64
C LYS A 296 -19.64 47.75 -25.42
N LEU A 297 -18.36 47.45 -25.17
CA LEU A 297 -17.23 48.20 -25.73
C LEU A 297 -16.17 47.20 -26.23
N GLU A 298 -16.02 47.14 -27.55
CA GLU A 298 -14.87 46.58 -28.26
C GLU A 298 -13.67 47.51 -28.04
N VAL A 299 -12.52 46.94 -27.69
CA VAL A 299 -11.23 47.61 -27.89
C VAL A 299 -10.34 46.67 -28.68
N LYS A 300 -10.03 47.11 -29.90
CA LYS A 300 -9.01 46.56 -30.79
C LYS A 300 -7.63 46.91 -30.24
N GLU A 301 -6.68 45.97 -30.28
CA GLU A 301 -5.27 46.31 -30.41
C GLU A 301 -4.58 45.32 -31.35
N GLU A 302 -4.07 45.87 -32.46
CA GLU A 302 -3.11 45.27 -33.39
C GLU A 302 -1.69 45.51 -32.88
N LEU A 303 -0.78 44.59 -33.26
CA LEU A 303 0.70 44.58 -33.22
C LEU A 303 1.42 44.27 -31.89
#